data_AF-W6NC68-F1
#
_entry.id   AF-W6NC68-F1
#
_cell.length_a   1.000
_cell.length_b   1.000
_cell.length_c   1.000
_cell.angle_alpha   90.00
_cell.angle_beta   90.00
_cell.angle_gamma   90.00
#
_symmetry.space_group_name_H-M   'P 1'
#
loop_
_entity.id
_entity.type
_entity.pdbx_description
1 polymer ?
#
loop_
_entity_poly.entity_id
_entity_poly.type
_entity_poly.pdbx_seq_one_letter_code
_entity_poly.pdbx_strand_id
1 'polypeptide(L)' 'QPGPKGPPGPDGKPGADGNPGQPGPQGPPGQPGERGICPKYCAIDGGIFFEDGTRR' A
#
# COMPACT_ATOMS: atom_id res chain seq x y z
N GLN A 1 -32.62 -49.84 -44.93
CA GLN A 1 -33.04 -48.75 -44.03
C GLN A 1 -31.78 -48.08 -43.48
N PRO A 2 -31.74 -46.75 -43.31
CA PRO A 2 -30.63 -46.10 -42.62
C PRO A 2 -30.48 -46.61 -41.19
N GLY A 3 -29.25 -46.61 -40.68
CA GLY A 3 -28.96 -47.01 -39.29
C GLY A 3 -29.47 -46.00 -38.26
N PRO A 4 -29.50 -46.37 -36.97
CA PRO A 4 -29.85 -45.44 -35.90
C PRO A 4 -28.86 -44.27 -35.83
N LYS A 5 -29.32 -43.13 -35.33
CA LYS A 5 -28.46 -42.00 -35.04
C LYS A 5 -27.38 -42.42 -34.04
N GLY A 6 -26.16 -41.92 -34.22
CA GLY A 6 -25.08 -42.11 -33.26
C GLY A 6 -25.38 -41.45 -31.90
N PRO A 7 -24.60 -41.81 -30.86
CA PRO A 7 -24.75 -41.19 -29.54
C PRO A 7 -24.44 -39.68 -29.59
N PRO A 8 -24.89 -38.92 -28.58
CA PRO A 8 -24.44 -37.54 -28.40
C PRO A 8 -22.91 -37.45 -28.32
N GLY A 9 -22.38 -36.29 -28.70
CA GLY A 9 -20.96 -35.99 -28.50
C GLY A 9 -20.62 -35.83 -27.01
N PRO A 10 -19.31 -35.79 -26.67
CA PRO A 10 -18.87 -35.53 -25.31
C PRO A 10 -19.19 -34.10 -24.88
N ASP A 11 -19.18 -33.86 -23.58
CA ASP A 11 -19.35 -32.53 -23.01
C ASP A 11 -18.25 -31.56 -23.47
N GLY A 12 -18.59 -30.27 -23.48
CA GLY A 12 -17.63 -29.21 -23.77
C GLY A 12 -16.54 -29.11 -22.70
N LYS A 13 -15.42 -28.48 -23.07
CA LYS A 13 -14.37 -28.17 -22.09
C LYS A 13 -14.90 -27.15 -21.06
N PRO A 14 -14.38 -27.18 -19.81
CA PRO A 14 -14.64 -26.11 -18.85
C PRO A 14 -14.32 -24.73 -19.43
N GLY A 15 -15.00 -23.70 -18.92
CA GLY A 15 -14.69 -22.31 -19.26
C GLY A 15 -13.28 -21.90 -18.80
N ALA A 16 -12.78 -20.80 -19.33
CA ALA A 16 -11.54 -20.20 -18.84
C ALA A 16 -11.71 -19.66 -17.41
N ASP A 17 -10.60 -19.58 -16.68
CA ASP A 17 -10.58 -18.95 -15.36
C ASP A 17 -11.01 -17.48 -15.43
N GLY A 18 -11.56 -16.98 -14.32
CA GLY A 18 -11.92 -15.57 -14.19
C GLY A 18 -10.69 -14.65 -14.18
N ASN A 19 -10.90 -13.36 -14.47
CA ASN A 19 -9.84 -12.37 -14.35
C ASN A 19 -9.40 -12.19 -12.88
N PRO A 20 -8.14 -11.82 -12.62
CA PRO A 20 -7.69 -11.43 -11.29
C PRO A 20 -8.56 -10.32 -10.69
N GLY A 21 -8.64 -10.29 -9.35
CA GLY A 21 -9.32 -9.22 -8.62
C GLY A 21 -8.64 -7.86 -8.81
N GLN A 22 -9.38 -6.79 -8.48
CA GLN A 22 -8.82 -5.44 -8.51
C GLN A 22 -7.75 -5.25 -7.40
N PRO A 23 -6.77 -4.35 -7.59
CA PRO A 23 -5.84 -3.99 -6.53
C PRO A 23 -6.56 -3.51 -5.27
N GLY A 24 -5.93 -3.71 -4.11
CA GLY A 24 -6.44 -3.21 -2.84
C GLY A 24 -6.44 -1.67 -2.76
N PRO A 25 -7.15 -1.09 -1.77
CA PRO A 25 -7.15 0.35 -1.54
C PRO A 25 -5.77 0.87 -1.12
N GLN A 26 -5.54 2.17 -1.29
CA GLN A 26 -4.34 2.83 -0.78
C GLN A 26 -4.25 2.69 0.75
N GLY A 27 -3.03 2.53 1.26
CA GLY A 27 -2.77 2.55 2.70
C GLY A 27 -3.04 3.91 3.35
N PRO A 28 -3.13 3.97 4.70
CA PRO A 28 -3.34 5.23 5.41
C PRO A 28 -2.14 6.19 5.24
N PRO A 29 -2.34 7.50 5.42
CA PRO A 29 -1.25 8.47 5.46
C PRO A 29 -0.21 8.13 6.53
N GLY A 30 1.04 8.59 6.32
CA GLY A 30 2.10 8.49 7.31
C GLY A 30 1.85 9.36 8.55
N GLN A 31 2.61 9.11 9.61
CA GLN A 31 2.53 9.94 10.83
C GLN A 31 3.04 11.37 10.56
N PRO A 32 2.53 12.37 11.28
CA PRO A 32 3.08 13.72 11.23
C PRO A 32 4.58 13.75 11.55
N GLY A 33 5.31 14.70 10.95
CA GLY A 33 6.72 14.92 11.26
C GLY A 33 6.94 15.42 12.69
N GLU A 34 8.17 15.27 13.19
CA GLU A 34 8.56 15.78 14.50
C GLU A 34 8.46 17.32 14.54
N ARG A 35 8.22 17.87 15.74
CA ARG A 35 8.18 19.32 15.93
C ARG A 35 9.56 19.91 15.61
N GLY A 36 9.58 21.00 14.84
CA GLY A 36 10.80 21.77 14.61
C GLY A 36 11.34 22.33 15.94
N ILE A 37 12.64 22.18 16.16
CA ILE A 37 13.32 22.77 17.32
C ILE A 37 13.53 24.26 17.00
N CYS A 38 12.82 25.13 17.71
CA CYS A 38 13.08 26.57 17.66
C CYS A 38 14.17 26.89 18.70
N PRO A 39 15.43 27.16 18.31
CA PRO A 39 16.38 27.72 19.26
C PRO A 39 15.85 29.08 19.71
N LYS A 40 15.46 29.17 20.99
CA LYS A 40 14.72 30.32 21.52
C LYS A 40 15.56 31.59 21.63
N TYR A 41 16.89 31.48 21.56
CA TYR A 41 17.79 32.61 21.73
C TYR A 41 19.05 32.45 20.89
N CYS A 42 19.41 33.47 20.10
CA CYS A 42 20.80 33.72 19.75
C CYS A 42 21.54 34.03 21.06
N ALA A 43 22.11 33.01 21.70
CA ALA A 43 23.11 33.25 22.72
C ALA A 43 24.25 34.03 22.03
N ILE A 44 24.61 35.19 22.59
CA ILE A 44 25.72 36.04 22.15
C ILE A 44 27.05 35.23 22.12
N ASP A 45 27.04 34.05 22.75
CA ASP A 45 28.17 33.17 23.00
C ASP A 45 28.22 31.94 22.06
N GLY A 46 27.31 31.82 21.09
CA GLY A 46 27.33 30.75 20.06
C GLY A 46 26.88 29.35 20.52
N GLY A 47 26.30 29.22 21.72
CA GLY A 47 25.77 27.94 22.21
C GLY A 47 24.35 27.64 21.73
N ILE A 48 24.09 26.41 21.28
CA ILE A 48 22.74 25.92 20.98
C ILE A 48 22.18 25.29 22.26
N PHE A 49 21.17 25.93 22.84
CA PHE A 49 20.44 25.41 23.99
C PHE A 49 19.08 24.88 23.53
N PHE A 50 18.85 23.60 23.82
CA PHE A 50 17.58 22.94 23.53
C PHE A 50 16.56 23.25 24.65
N GLU A 51 15.26 23.22 24.33
CA GLU A 51 14.19 23.43 25.34
C GLU A 51 14.21 22.38 26.47
N ASP A 52 14.89 21.25 26.28
CA ASP A 52 15.10 20.20 27.28
C ASP A 52 16.28 20.48 28.23
N GLY A 53 16.96 21.61 28.08
CA GLY A 53 18.10 22.01 28.92
C GLY A 53 19.42 21.31 28.58
N THR A 54 19.46 20.47 27.54
CA THR A 54 20.71 19.86 27.06
C THR A 54 21.52 20.87 26.25
N ARG A 55 22.86 20.79 26.36
CA ARG A 55 23.82 21.63 25.62
C ARG A 55 24.56 20.75 24.61
N ARG A 56 24.75 21.26 23.38
CA ARG A 56 25.71 20.74 22.41
C ARG A 56 26.69 21.83 21.99
#